data_AF-A0A934A2X9-F1
#
_entry.id   AF-A0A934A2X9-F1
#
_cell.length_a   1.000
_cell.length_b   1.000
_cell.length_c   1.000
_cell.angle_alpha   90.00
_cell.angle_beta   90.00
_cell.angle_gamma   90.00
#
_symmetry.space_group_name_H-M   'P 1'
#
loop_
_entity.id
_entity.type
_entity.pdbx_description
1 polymer ?
#
loop_
_entity_poly.entity_id
_entity_poly.type
_entity_poly.pdbx_seq_one_letter_code
_entity_poly.pdbx_strand_id
1 'polypeptide(L)'
;MPNVKMDSLRQAAQTVKRHAEQADKNQNGVLTAKEIKSHGQKQQDEFVTGDALKTMESWAKVSNGNKPATVAQVQAKADQAIVAIEKRDKNHDGVIEEGSELNAAQKLKTFKALDAMASRSPFIKDETYYDLRERSKVTAQTSYRSADAVTDPKLAKMMIDAAGVSSYQSTTLQEVFEQVDESEVVVRQMEEPRTGRKLLGVDYGAGDNTFGAVFDPESGEMLVKVQDGDFYFPNSATFQPGEDYNALLDRAATSEPKTRYTRPSEVSDPQLAQMMIEAACVSSYQSTNLQEVFDQVDQSEVVVRQLEEPRTHRKLVGIDYGAGDNTYGAVFDFYSGKRVAEVQDGDLSVLPD
;
A
#
# COMPACT_ATOMS: atom_id res chain seq x y z
N MET A 1 -21.35 -20.21 13.76
CA MET A 1 -21.28 -19.25 12.63
C MET A 1 -22.11 -19.82 11.48
N PRO A 2 -22.65 -19.02 10.53
CA PRO A 2 -23.48 -19.59 9.47
C PRO A 2 -22.62 -20.46 8.55
N ASN A 3 -22.97 -21.74 8.43
CA ASN A 3 -22.35 -22.68 7.50
C ASN A 3 -22.48 -22.13 6.07
N VAL A 4 -21.35 -21.99 5.36
CA VAL A 4 -21.38 -21.64 3.94
C VAL A 4 -21.76 -22.89 3.17
N LYS A 5 -22.98 -22.93 2.65
CA LYS A 5 -23.46 -24.08 1.88
C LYS A 5 -22.74 -24.17 0.54
N MET A 6 -22.25 -25.35 0.19
CA MET A 6 -21.62 -25.64 -1.11
C MET A 6 -22.46 -25.22 -2.31
N ASP A 7 -23.78 -25.34 -2.20
CA ASP A 7 -24.71 -24.92 -3.25
C ASP A 7 -24.62 -23.41 -3.55
N SER A 8 -24.40 -22.58 -2.53
CA SER A 8 -24.21 -21.14 -2.71
C SER A 8 -22.93 -20.82 -3.47
N LEU A 9 -21.85 -21.58 -3.23
CA LEU A 9 -20.57 -21.43 -3.92
C LEU A 9 -20.63 -21.93 -5.37
N ARG A 10 -21.29 -23.08 -5.60
CA ARG A 10 -21.56 -23.60 -6.96
C ARG A 10 -22.42 -22.64 -7.77
N GLN A 11 -23.47 -22.10 -7.16
CA GLN A 11 -24.37 -21.15 -7.81
C GLN A 11 -23.65 -19.83 -8.16
N ALA A 12 -22.76 -19.34 -7.29
CA ALA A 12 -21.90 -18.20 -7.58
C ALA A 12 -20.99 -18.47 -8.79
N ALA A 13 -20.29 -19.61 -8.82
CA ALA A 13 -19.39 -19.96 -9.91
C ALA A 13 -20.11 -20.18 -11.26
N GLN A 14 -21.27 -20.84 -11.25
CA GLN A 14 -22.13 -20.99 -12.43
C GLN A 14 -22.67 -19.65 -12.96
N THR A 15 -22.90 -18.69 -12.06
CA THR A 15 -23.32 -17.33 -12.42
C THR A 15 -22.18 -16.60 -13.12
N VAL A 16 -20.94 -16.69 -12.63
CA VAL A 16 -19.75 -16.16 -13.32
C VAL A 16 -19.58 -16.77 -14.70
N LYS A 17 -19.75 -18.09 -14.84
CA LYS A 17 -19.66 -18.78 -16.13
C LYS A 17 -20.68 -18.26 -17.14
N ARG A 18 -21.94 -18.10 -16.74
CA ARG A 18 -23.00 -17.52 -17.59
C ARG A 18 -22.70 -16.07 -17.99
N HIS A 19 -22.13 -15.27 -17.09
CA HIS A 19 -21.73 -13.90 -17.41
C HIS A 19 -20.58 -13.85 -18.41
N ALA A 20 -19.60 -14.75 -18.28
CA ALA A 20 -18.52 -14.87 -19.24
C ALA A 20 -19.03 -15.27 -20.64
N GLU A 21 -19.97 -16.23 -20.71
CA GLU A 21 -20.61 -16.65 -21.96
C GLU A 21 -21.49 -15.55 -22.59
N GLN A 22 -22.18 -14.75 -21.79
CA GLN A 22 -22.98 -13.62 -22.29
C GLN A 22 -22.13 -12.47 -22.82
N ALA A 23 -20.98 -12.21 -22.20
CA ALA A 23 -20.05 -11.20 -22.68
C ALA A 23 -19.35 -11.62 -23.97
N ASP A 24 -19.05 -12.90 -24.16
CA ASP A 24 -18.46 -13.44 -25.39
C ASP A 24 -19.37 -13.24 -26.62
N LYS A 25 -20.70 -13.21 -26.41
CA LYS A 25 -21.68 -12.90 -27.48
C LYS A 25 -21.55 -11.48 -28.03
N ASN A 26 -20.82 -10.58 -27.36
CA ASN A 26 -20.51 -9.23 -27.85
C ASN A 26 -19.28 -9.21 -28.79
N GLN A 27 -18.73 -10.37 -29.17
CA GLN A 27 -17.73 -10.60 -30.22
C GLN A 27 -16.34 -9.94 -30.03
N ASN A 28 -16.00 -9.45 -28.84
CA ASN A 28 -14.68 -8.87 -28.58
C ASN A 28 -13.71 -9.83 -27.87
N GLY A 29 -14.14 -11.02 -27.42
CA GLY A 29 -13.31 -12.08 -26.82
C GLY A 29 -12.57 -11.67 -25.53
N VAL A 30 -12.83 -10.46 -25.02
CA VAL A 30 -12.12 -9.79 -23.94
C VAL A 30 -13.14 -9.08 -23.07
N LEU A 31 -13.11 -9.39 -21.78
CA LEU A 31 -13.97 -8.79 -20.78
C LEU A 31 -13.24 -7.68 -20.05
N THR A 32 -13.74 -6.44 -20.13
CA THR A 32 -13.21 -5.35 -19.30
C THR A 32 -13.83 -5.39 -17.89
N ALA A 33 -13.08 -4.93 -16.88
CA ALA A 33 -13.60 -4.80 -15.52
C ALA A 33 -14.88 -3.95 -15.43
N LYS A 34 -15.03 -2.97 -16.34
CA LYS A 34 -16.22 -2.12 -16.49
C LYS A 34 -17.44 -2.88 -17.01
N GLU A 35 -17.27 -3.81 -17.94
CA GLU A 35 -18.34 -4.65 -18.48
C GLU A 35 -18.84 -5.65 -17.43
N ILE A 36 -17.92 -6.28 -16.71
CA ILE A 36 -18.22 -7.18 -15.58
C ILE A 36 -19.04 -6.44 -14.52
N LYS A 37 -18.62 -5.23 -14.15
CA LYS A 37 -19.29 -4.41 -13.13
C LYS A 37 -20.67 -3.90 -13.57
N SER A 38 -20.81 -3.44 -14.82
CA SER A 38 -22.09 -2.91 -15.32
C SER A 38 -23.17 -3.99 -15.48
N HIS A 39 -22.78 -5.23 -15.82
CA HIS A 39 -23.72 -6.35 -15.91
C HIS A 39 -24.12 -6.88 -14.53
N GLY A 40 -23.19 -6.89 -13.56
CA GLY A 40 -23.52 -7.21 -12.16
C GLY A 40 -24.49 -6.22 -11.52
N GLN A 41 -24.46 -4.95 -11.92
CA GLN A 41 -25.41 -3.92 -11.46
C GLN A 41 -26.78 -4.01 -12.14
N LYS A 42 -26.86 -4.39 -13.42
CA LYS A 42 -28.15 -4.51 -14.13
C LYS A 42 -29.04 -5.67 -13.66
N GLN A 43 -28.49 -6.69 -12.99
CA GLN A 43 -29.27 -7.81 -12.42
C GLN A 43 -29.51 -7.70 -10.91
N GLN A 44 -29.18 -6.54 -10.31
CA GLN A 44 -29.53 -6.25 -8.91
C GLN A 44 -31.05 -6.33 -8.65
N ASP A 45 -31.86 -6.28 -9.73
CA ASP A 45 -33.31 -6.43 -9.71
C ASP A 45 -33.81 -7.90 -9.74
N GLU A 46 -32.97 -8.89 -10.06
CA GLU A 46 -33.40 -10.31 -10.09
C GLU A 46 -32.33 -11.27 -9.55
N PHE A 47 -32.57 -11.79 -8.32
CA PHE A 47 -32.01 -13.04 -7.78
C PHE A 47 -30.48 -13.26 -7.87
N VAL A 48 -29.69 -12.48 -7.12
CA VAL A 48 -28.31 -12.88 -6.76
C VAL A 48 -28.05 -12.55 -5.28
N THR A 49 -27.61 -13.54 -4.50
CA THR A 49 -27.18 -13.34 -3.11
C THR A 49 -25.84 -12.56 -3.09
N GLY A 50 -25.73 -11.60 -2.17
CA GLY A 50 -24.64 -10.60 -2.13
C GLY A 50 -23.20 -11.16 -2.03
N ASP A 51 -23.02 -12.45 -1.81
CA ASP A 51 -21.70 -13.11 -1.75
C ASP A 51 -21.17 -13.54 -3.13
N ALA A 52 -22.06 -13.85 -4.08
CA ALA A 52 -21.66 -14.08 -5.48
C ALA A 52 -21.14 -12.78 -6.13
N LEU A 53 -21.78 -11.65 -5.81
CA LEU A 53 -21.39 -10.33 -6.29
C LEU A 53 -19.99 -9.93 -5.76
N LYS A 54 -19.72 -10.16 -4.48
CA LYS A 54 -18.40 -9.90 -3.85
C LYS A 54 -17.28 -10.78 -4.44
N THR A 55 -17.62 -11.99 -4.88
CA THR A 55 -16.68 -12.90 -5.56
C THR A 55 -16.40 -12.41 -6.98
N MET A 56 -17.40 -11.89 -7.70
CA MET A 56 -17.18 -11.26 -9.01
C MET A 56 -16.39 -9.96 -8.91
N GLU A 57 -16.64 -9.15 -7.88
CA GLU A 57 -15.89 -7.92 -7.61
C GLU A 57 -14.43 -8.22 -7.22
N SER A 58 -14.17 -9.28 -6.45
CA SER A 58 -12.79 -9.69 -6.14
C SER A 58 -12.04 -10.21 -7.38
N TRP A 59 -12.73 -10.84 -8.33
CA TRP A 59 -12.14 -11.30 -9.59
C TRP A 59 -11.86 -10.15 -10.58
N ALA A 60 -12.74 -9.14 -10.65
CA ALA A 60 -12.47 -7.90 -11.36
C ALA A 60 -11.28 -7.11 -10.75
N LYS A 61 -11.04 -7.26 -9.44
CA LYS A 61 -9.85 -6.70 -8.77
C LYS A 61 -8.56 -7.46 -9.12
N VAL A 62 -8.60 -8.78 -9.36
CA VAL A 62 -7.43 -9.57 -9.78
C VAL A 62 -7.02 -9.28 -11.23
N SER A 63 -7.92 -8.73 -12.06
CA SER A 63 -7.57 -8.26 -13.42
C SER A 63 -6.94 -6.87 -13.46
N ASN A 64 -6.92 -6.13 -12.34
CA ASN A 64 -6.18 -4.87 -12.26
C ASN A 64 -4.73 -5.17 -11.90
N GLY A 65 -3.90 -5.36 -12.93
CA GLY A 65 -2.46 -5.52 -12.81
C GLY A 65 -1.83 -6.48 -13.81
N ASN A 66 -2.61 -7.24 -14.58
CA ASN A 66 -2.08 -8.11 -15.65
C ASN A 66 -3.02 -8.09 -16.86
N LYS A 67 -2.45 -8.28 -18.06
CA LYS A 67 -3.08 -8.25 -19.40
C LYS A 67 -4.55 -8.72 -19.43
N PRO A 68 -5.42 -8.15 -20.29
CA PRO A 68 -6.83 -8.54 -20.40
C PRO A 68 -6.99 -10.05 -20.48
N ALA A 69 -7.77 -10.62 -19.55
CA ALA A 69 -8.05 -12.04 -19.53
C ALA A 69 -9.12 -12.37 -20.59
N THR A 70 -8.89 -13.43 -21.37
CA THR A 70 -9.89 -13.91 -22.33
C THR A 70 -11.02 -14.61 -21.58
N VAL A 71 -12.21 -14.67 -22.19
CA VAL A 71 -13.39 -15.40 -21.65
C VAL A 71 -13.01 -16.83 -21.24
N ALA A 72 -12.20 -17.50 -22.06
CA ALA A 72 -11.71 -18.86 -21.79
C ALA A 72 -10.85 -18.95 -20.52
N GLN A 73 -10.04 -17.94 -20.21
CA GLN A 73 -9.23 -17.92 -18.98
C GLN A 73 -10.08 -17.72 -17.73
N VAL A 74 -11.14 -16.91 -17.83
CA VAL A 74 -12.10 -16.70 -16.73
C VAL A 74 -12.89 -17.99 -16.47
N GLN A 75 -13.38 -18.64 -17.52
CA GLN A 75 -14.07 -19.94 -17.41
C GLN A 75 -13.17 -21.03 -16.81
N ALA A 76 -11.93 -21.16 -17.30
CA ALA A 76 -10.99 -22.15 -16.79
C ALA A 76 -10.66 -21.94 -15.30
N LYS A 77 -10.51 -20.69 -14.85
CA LYS A 77 -10.30 -20.40 -13.42
C LYS A 77 -11.55 -20.70 -12.60
N ALA A 78 -12.75 -20.41 -13.12
CA ALA A 78 -14.00 -20.69 -12.40
C ALA A 78 -14.18 -22.20 -12.20
N ASP A 79 -13.90 -22.98 -13.24
CA ASP A 79 -13.90 -24.44 -13.18
C ASP A 79 -12.82 -24.96 -12.20
N GLN A 80 -11.62 -24.37 -12.18
CA GLN A 80 -10.59 -24.71 -11.19
C GLN A 80 -10.99 -24.40 -9.75
N ALA A 81 -11.67 -23.28 -9.51
CA ALA A 81 -12.19 -22.92 -8.20
C ALA A 81 -13.27 -23.91 -7.75
N ILE A 82 -14.19 -24.29 -8.62
CA ILE A 82 -15.20 -25.34 -8.34
C ILE A 82 -14.49 -26.64 -7.94
N VAL A 83 -13.53 -27.11 -8.73
CA VAL A 83 -12.79 -28.35 -8.43
C VAL A 83 -11.99 -28.24 -7.11
N ALA A 84 -11.39 -27.10 -6.82
CA ALA A 84 -10.63 -26.88 -5.58
C ALA A 84 -11.54 -26.85 -4.34
N ILE A 85 -12.76 -26.33 -4.48
CA ILE A 85 -13.79 -26.34 -3.45
C ILE A 85 -14.32 -27.76 -3.26
N GLU A 86 -14.61 -28.49 -4.35
CA GLU A 86 -15.10 -29.87 -4.30
C GLU A 86 -14.09 -30.86 -3.70
N LYS A 87 -12.79 -30.65 -3.92
CA LYS A 87 -11.73 -31.44 -3.27
C LYS A 87 -11.63 -31.24 -1.76
N ARG A 88 -12.26 -30.18 -1.23
CA ARG A 88 -12.25 -29.83 0.19
C ARG A 88 -13.49 -30.30 0.93
N ASP A 89 -14.57 -30.56 0.20
CA ASP A 89 -15.76 -31.29 0.66
C ASP A 89 -15.47 -32.80 0.65
N LYS A 90 -14.57 -33.23 1.56
CA LYS A 90 -14.05 -34.61 1.61
C LYS A 90 -15.11 -35.64 1.99
N ASN A 91 -16.16 -35.21 2.68
CA ASN A 91 -17.25 -36.07 3.14
C ASN A 91 -18.51 -35.94 2.26
N HIS A 92 -18.49 -35.07 1.25
CA HIS A 92 -19.57 -34.83 0.29
C HIS A 92 -20.89 -34.40 0.94
N ASP A 93 -20.83 -33.78 2.13
CA ASP A 93 -22.02 -33.34 2.86
C ASP A 93 -22.45 -31.90 2.52
N GLY A 94 -21.67 -31.23 1.67
CA GLY A 94 -21.94 -29.86 1.26
C GLY A 94 -21.47 -28.79 2.27
N VAL A 95 -20.62 -29.18 3.23
CA VAL A 95 -20.06 -28.33 4.29
C VAL A 95 -18.53 -28.55 4.35
N ILE A 96 -17.76 -27.47 4.54
CA ILE A 96 -16.30 -27.56 4.65
C ILE A 96 -15.93 -27.72 6.13
N GLU A 97 -15.16 -28.76 6.49
CA GLU A 97 -14.83 -29.04 7.89
C GLU A 97 -13.93 -27.96 8.56
N GLU A 98 -14.14 -27.83 9.87
CA GLU A 98 -13.63 -26.80 10.76
C GLU A 98 -12.08 -26.79 10.84
N GLY A 99 -11.48 -25.59 10.82
CA GLY A 99 -10.03 -25.36 10.86
C GLY A 99 -9.43 -24.89 9.53
N SER A 100 -10.00 -25.30 8.40
CA SER A 100 -9.67 -24.75 7.07
C SER A 100 -10.42 -23.44 6.76
N GLU A 101 -11.62 -23.29 7.33
CA GLU A 101 -12.46 -22.09 7.24
C GLU A 101 -11.91 -20.92 8.06
N LEU A 102 -11.26 -21.19 9.21
CA LEU A 102 -10.74 -20.15 10.10
C LEU A 102 -9.63 -19.35 9.40
N ASN A 103 -8.73 -20.02 8.68
CA ASN A 103 -7.62 -19.40 7.96
C ASN A 103 -8.11 -18.63 6.71
N ALA A 104 -9.11 -19.16 6.00
CA ALA A 104 -9.73 -18.46 4.87
C ALA A 104 -10.56 -17.23 5.32
N ALA A 105 -11.32 -17.34 6.41
CA ALA A 105 -12.08 -16.24 6.99
C ALA A 105 -11.17 -15.19 7.64
N GLN A 106 -10.08 -15.58 8.28
CA GLN A 106 -9.04 -14.68 8.78
C GLN A 106 -8.35 -13.94 7.64
N LYS A 107 -7.90 -14.65 6.60
CA LYS A 107 -7.37 -14.01 5.38
C LYS A 107 -8.38 -13.06 4.76
N LEU A 108 -9.65 -13.45 4.63
CA LEU A 108 -10.70 -12.59 4.11
C LEU A 108 -10.96 -11.37 5.00
N LYS A 109 -10.83 -11.50 6.34
CA LYS A 109 -10.93 -10.40 7.29
C LYS A 109 -9.75 -9.43 7.16
N THR A 110 -8.52 -9.95 7.05
CA THR A 110 -7.31 -9.17 6.79
C THR A 110 -7.41 -8.45 5.43
N PHE A 111 -7.86 -9.14 4.37
CA PHE A 111 -8.08 -8.52 3.06
C PHE A 111 -9.19 -7.45 3.08
N LYS A 112 -10.26 -7.63 3.87
CA LYS A 112 -11.28 -6.59 4.07
C LYS A 112 -10.75 -5.39 4.85
N ALA A 113 -9.86 -5.61 5.83
CA ALA A 113 -9.21 -4.54 6.55
C ALA A 113 -8.26 -3.75 5.63
N LEU A 114 -7.45 -4.47 4.83
CA LEU A 114 -6.59 -3.89 3.80
C LEU A 114 -7.38 -3.12 2.73
N ASP A 115 -8.49 -3.66 2.23
CA ASP A 115 -9.39 -2.99 1.26
C ASP A 115 -10.07 -1.76 1.86
N ALA A 116 -10.48 -1.83 3.15
CA ALA A 116 -11.05 -0.70 3.88
C ALA A 116 -10.01 0.39 4.20
N MET A 117 -8.72 0.04 4.27
CA MET A 117 -7.62 0.99 4.46
C MET A 117 -7.16 1.61 3.13
N ALA A 118 -7.04 0.80 2.07
CA ALA A 118 -6.70 1.27 0.73
C ALA A 118 -7.80 2.18 0.13
N SER A 119 -9.08 1.88 0.42
CA SER A 119 -10.21 2.76 0.06
C SER A 119 -10.27 4.06 0.87
N ARG A 120 -9.40 4.25 1.87
CA ARG A 120 -9.23 5.52 2.59
C ARG A 120 -7.99 6.29 2.15
N SER A 121 -7.08 5.67 1.39
CA SER A 121 -5.95 6.41 0.84
C SER A 121 -6.47 7.34 -0.24
N PRO A 122 -6.19 8.65 -0.15
CA PRO A 122 -6.48 9.55 -1.25
C PRO A 122 -5.56 9.27 -2.45
N PHE A 123 -4.47 8.50 -2.28
CA PHE A 123 -3.48 8.23 -3.31
C PHE A 123 -3.77 6.91 -4.06
N ILE A 124 -3.33 6.82 -5.31
CA ILE A 124 -3.37 5.60 -6.14
C ILE A 124 -1.93 5.15 -6.36
N LYS A 125 -1.70 3.84 -6.29
CA LYS A 125 -0.42 3.25 -6.64
C LYS A 125 0.00 3.65 -8.07
N ASP A 126 1.27 4.03 -8.22
CA ASP A 126 1.90 4.45 -9.47
C ASP A 126 1.30 5.73 -10.10
N GLU A 127 0.49 6.49 -9.35
CA GLU A 127 0.03 7.80 -9.81
C GLU A 127 1.04 8.90 -9.44
N THR A 128 1.10 9.92 -10.29
CA THR A 128 1.86 11.14 -10.04
C THR A 128 0.99 12.19 -9.33
N TYR A 129 1.64 13.23 -8.81
CA TYR A 129 0.98 14.45 -8.35
C TYR A 129 0.13 15.10 -9.44
N TYR A 130 0.54 15.02 -10.71
CA TYR A 130 -0.25 15.53 -11.82
C TYR A 130 -1.54 14.74 -12.02
N ASP A 131 -1.49 13.42 -11.90
CA ASP A 131 -2.67 12.55 -11.96
C ASP A 131 -3.63 12.86 -10.81
N LEU A 132 -3.12 12.99 -9.58
CA LEU A 132 -3.90 13.41 -8.41
C LEU A 132 -4.57 14.77 -8.67
N ARG A 133 -3.82 15.74 -9.18
CA ARG A 133 -4.33 17.09 -9.48
C ARG A 133 -5.42 17.07 -10.54
N GLU A 134 -5.22 16.31 -11.61
CA GLU A 134 -6.18 16.23 -12.73
C GLU A 134 -7.49 15.58 -12.30
N ARG A 135 -7.42 14.51 -11.51
CA ARG A 135 -8.63 13.78 -11.08
C ARG A 135 -9.32 14.39 -9.86
N SER A 136 -8.62 15.21 -9.08
CA SER A 136 -9.20 15.86 -7.88
C SER A 136 -10.07 17.04 -8.26
N LYS A 137 -11.10 17.30 -7.46
CA LYS A 137 -11.87 18.54 -7.58
C LYS A 137 -11.10 19.65 -6.87
N VAL A 138 -10.48 20.54 -7.64
CA VAL A 138 -9.84 21.75 -7.09
C VAL A 138 -10.94 22.72 -6.66
N THR A 139 -11.05 22.96 -5.35
CA THR A 139 -12.07 23.86 -4.76
C THR A 139 -11.56 25.28 -4.60
N ALA A 140 -10.25 25.47 -4.48
CA ALA A 140 -9.58 26.77 -4.49
C ALA A 140 -8.13 26.64 -4.96
N GLN A 141 -7.60 27.67 -5.59
CA GLN A 141 -6.19 27.79 -5.95
C GLN A 141 -5.73 29.23 -5.70
N THR A 142 -4.57 29.37 -5.07
CA THR A 142 -3.93 30.67 -4.80
C THR A 142 -2.45 30.58 -5.15
N SER A 143 -1.95 31.55 -5.91
CA SER A 143 -0.52 31.75 -6.10
C SER A 143 -0.02 32.81 -5.12
N TYR A 144 1.01 32.48 -4.36
CA TYR A 144 1.72 33.42 -3.50
C TYR A 144 3.04 33.80 -4.16
N ARG A 145 3.39 35.09 -4.09
CA ARG A 145 4.64 35.63 -4.67
C ARG A 145 5.52 36.39 -3.69
N SER A 146 5.20 36.33 -2.41
CA SER A 146 5.92 37.02 -1.34
C SER A 146 5.53 36.47 0.04
N ALA A 147 6.46 36.47 0.98
CA ALA A 147 6.22 36.02 2.35
C ALA A 147 5.09 36.81 3.05
N ASP A 148 5.03 38.14 2.85
CA ASP A 148 4.03 39.02 3.47
C ASP A 148 2.58 38.72 3.06
N ALA A 149 2.38 38.01 1.93
CA ALA A 149 1.06 37.62 1.47
C ALA A 149 0.52 36.38 2.22
N VAL A 150 1.38 35.65 2.93
CA VAL A 150 1.03 34.43 3.67
C VAL A 150 0.80 34.79 5.13
N THR A 151 -0.43 35.15 5.47
CA THR A 151 -0.80 35.58 6.83
C THR A 151 -1.17 34.45 7.79
N ASP A 152 -1.52 33.28 7.25
CA ASP A 152 -1.82 32.09 8.06
C ASP A 152 -0.51 31.39 8.48
N PRO A 153 -0.17 31.36 9.78
CA PRO A 153 1.06 30.72 10.25
C PRO A 153 1.09 29.22 10.00
N LYS A 154 -0.07 28.57 9.91
CA LYS A 154 -0.17 27.14 9.61
C LYS A 154 0.19 26.88 8.15
N LEU A 155 -0.35 27.69 7.24
CA LEU A 155 0.02 27.66 5.83
C LEU A 155 1.50 28.00 5.62
N ALA A 156 2.01 29.00 6.34
CA ALA A 156 3.42 29.38 6.31
C ALA A 156 4.32 28.18 6.64
N LYS A 157 3.99 27.45 7.71
CA LYS A 157 4.71 26.21 8.07
C LYS A 157 4.63 25.16 6.95
N MET A 158 3.46 24.89 6.39
CA MET A 158 3.32 23.91 5.30
C MET A 158 4.14 24.29 4.06
N MET A 159 4.24 25.58 3.72
CA MET A 159 5.06 26.06 2.62
C MET A 159 6.56 25.89 2.88
N ILE A 160 7.02 26.14 4.12
CA ILE A 160 8.40 25.86 4.53
C ILE A 160 8.69 24.35 4.45
N ASP A 161 7.79 23.52 4.99
CA ASP A 161 7.94 22.06 4.96
C ASP A 161 7.95 21.52 3.52
N ALA A 162 7.11 22.07 2.62
CA ALA A 162 7.09 21.71 1.21
C ALA A 162 8.38 22.15 0.48
N ALA A 163 8.93 23.32 0.81
CA ALA A 163 10.20 23.77 0.26
C ALA A 163 11.36 22.85 0.67
N GLY A 164 11.34 22.34 1.90
CA GLY A 164 12.31 21.37 2.42
C GLY A 164 12.31 20.00 1.73
N VAL A 165 11.39 19.75 0.80
CA VAL A 165 11.36 18.52 -0.02
C VAL A 165 12.45 18.52 -1.09
N SER A 166 12.85 19.69 -1.59
CA SER A 166 13.98 19.81 -2.52
C SER A 166 15.31 19.84 -1.74
N SER A 167 16.44 20.06 -2.43
CA SER A 167 17.73 20.28 -1.75
C SER A 167 17.79 21.56 -0.91
N TYR A 168 16.75 22.39 -0.97
CA TYR A 168 16.65 23.63 -0.26
C TYR A 168 16.42 23.42 1.24
N GLN A 169 17.34 23.94 2.05
CA GLN A 169 17.24 23.94 3.51
C GLN A 169 16.62 25.25 4.00
N SER A 170 15.46 25.61 3.43
CA SER A 170 14.72 26.80 3.84
C SER A 170 14.15 26.63 5.24
N THR A 171 14.36 27.62 6.10
CA THR A 171 13.82 27.67 7.47
C THR A 171 12.79 28.78 7.65
N THR A 172 12.71 29.71 6.69
CA THR A 172 11.77 30.83 6.69
C THR A 172 11.02 30.93 5.36
N LEU A 173 9.81 31.52 5.37
CA LEU A 173 9.07 31.78 4.13
C LEU A 173 9.82 32.69 3.16
N GLN A 174 10.58 33.66 3.68
CA GLN A 174 11.35 34.57 2.84
C GLN A 174 12.39 33.79 2.03
N GLU A 175 13.13 32.88 2.69
CA GLU A 175 14.08 31.98 2.02
C GLU A 175 13.40 31.09 0.98
N VAL A 176 12.17 30.60 1.26
CA VAL A 176 11.40 29.82 0.27
C VAL A 176 11.19 30.63 -1.00
N PHE A 177 10.64 31.85 -0.92
CA PHE A 177 10.36 32.67 -2.11
C PHE A 177 11.62 33.12 -2.87
N GLU A 178 12.76 33.18 -2.20
CA GLU A 178 14.06 33.48 -2.82
C GLU A 178 14.65 32.29 -3.58
N GLN A 179 14.24 31.05 -3.26
CA GLN A 179 14.81 29.83 -3.81
C GLN A 179 13.95 29.17 -4.89
N VAL A 180 12.63 29.38 -4.87
CA VAL A 180 11.72 28.84 -5.88
C VAL A 180 11.69 29.69 -7.15
N ASP A 181 11.41 29.05 -8.28
CA ASP A 181 11.34 29.76 -9.56
C ASP A 181 10.21 30.77 -9.60
N GLU A 182 10.47 31.88 -10.28
CA GLU A 182 9.55 33.03 -10.39
C GLU A 182 9.08 33.61 -9.05
N SER A 183 9.74 33.22 -7.94
CA SER A 183 9.29 33.47 -6.58
C SER A 183 7.82 33.09 -6.39
N GLU A 184 7.32 32.03 -7.04
CA GLU A 184 5.92 31.62 -6.96
C GLU A 184 5.75 30.26 -6.27
N VAL A 185 4.86 30.22 -5.29
CA VAL A 185 4.36 28.98 -4.68
C VAL A 185 2.86 28.91 -4.90
N VAL A 186 2.40 27.79 -5.46
CA VAL A 186 0.98 27.54 -5.72
C VAL A 186 0.41 26.66 -4.61
N VAL A 187 -0.73 27.09 -4.07
CA VAL A 187 -1.48 26.36 -3.05
C VAL A 187 -2.84 25.97 -3.63
N ARG A 188 -3.17 24.68 -3.59
CA ARG A 188 -4.43 24.12 -4.11
C ARG A 188 -5.19 23.40 -3.01
N GLN A 189 -6.43 23.82 -2.76
CA GLN A 189 -7.38 23.02 -2.00
C GLN A 189 -8.05 22.03 -2.93
N MET A 190 -7.96 20.76 -2.59
CA MET A 190 -8.44 19.65 -3.41
C MET A 190 -9.38 18.76 -2.60
N GLU A 191 -10.40 18.23 -3.27
CA GLU A 191 -11.28 17.18 -2.75
C GLU A 191 -11.08 15.92 -3.59
N GLU A 192 -10.63 14.85 -2.95
CA GLU A 192 -10.35 13.57 -3.63
C GLU A 192 -11.67 12.81 -3.82
N PRO A 193 -12.08 12.50 -5.06
CA PRO A 193 -13.45 12.06 -5.34
C PRO A 193 -13.79 10.63 -4.90
N ARG A 194 -12.79 9.75 -4.65
CA ARG A 194 -13.05 8.36 -4.23
C ARG A 194 -13.30 8.27 -2.73
N THR A 195 -12.65 9.13 -1.97
CA THR A 195 -12.62 9.13 -0.50
C THR A 195 -13.40 10.28 0.10
N GLY A 196 -13.66 11.35 -0.67
CA GLY A 196 -14.18 12.62 -0.18
C GLY A 196 -13.17 13.39 0.68
N ARG A 197 -11.91 12.94 0.75
CA ARG A 197 -10.90 13.54 1.62
C ARG A 197 -10.48 14.89 1.08
N LYS A 198 -10.41 15.88 1.97
CA LYS A 198 -9.84 17.20 1.66
C LYS A 198 -8.32 17.14 1.76
N LEU A 199 -7.65 17.75 0.80
CA LEU A 199 -6.21 17.80 0.67
C LEU A 199 -5.78 19.24 0.39
N LEU A 200 -4.57 19.59 0.82
CA LEU A 200 -3.92 20.85 0.46
C LEU A 200 -2.62 20.53 -0.29
N GLY A 201 -2.59 20.76 -1.59
CA GLY A 201 -1.35 20.71 -2.37
C GLY A 201 -0.59 22.02 -2.24
N VAL A 202 0.69 21.96 -1.97
CA VAL A 202 1.61 23.11 -2.01
C VAL A 202 2.76 22.73 -2.93
N ASP A 203 2.88 23.40 -4.07
CA ASP A 203 3.86 23.11 -5.11
C ASP A 203 4.50 24.36 -5.68
N TYR A 204 5.71 24.20 -6.20
CA TYR A 204 6.51 25.25 -6.83
C TYR A 204 7.40 24.66 -7.92
N GLY A 205 7.83 25.52 -8.85
CA GLY A 205 8.84 25.17 -9.85
C GLY A 205 10.24 25.31 -9.27
N ALA A 206 11.13 24.38 -9.59
CA ALA A 206 12.57 24.56 -9.44
C ALA A 206 13.30 23.90 -10.63
N GLY A 207 13.72 24.75 -11.57
CA GLY A 207 14.16 24.32 -12.90
C GLY A 207 13.00 23.80 -13.74
N ASP A 208 13.21 22.62 -14.35
CA ASP A 208 12.23 21.90 -15.15
C ASP A 208 11.29 21.02 -14.32
N ASN A 209 11.53 20.91 -13.01
CA ASN A 209 10.83 19.98 -12.13
C ASN A 209 9.81 20.69 -11.24
N THR A 210 8.75 19.98 -10.88
CA THR A 210 7.79 20.43 -9.85
C THR A 210 8.12 19.77 -8.52
N PHE A 211 8.30 20.59 -7.48
CA PHE A 211 8.49 20.13 -6.12
C PHE A 211 7.32 20.59 -5.24
N GLY A 212 7.14 19.93 -4.10
CA GLY A 212 6.10 20.32 -3.16
C GLY A 212 5.73 19.23 -2.18
N ALA A 213 4.51 19.32 -1.67
CA ALA A 213 3.91 18.31 -0.81
C ALA A 213 2.38 18.40 -0.83
N VAL A 214 1.72 17.31 -0.44
CA VAL A 214 0.29 17.29 -0.13
C VAL A 214 0.12 17.15 1.37
N PHE A 215 -0.72 18.00 1.94
CA PHE A 215 -1.01 18.05 3.37
C PHE A 215 -2.47 17.71 3.66
N ASP A 216 -2.70 17.25 4.88
CA ASP A 216 -4.01 17.26 5.48
C ASP A 216 -4.34 18.70 5.96
N PRO A 217 -5.38 19.36 5.39
CA PRO A 217 -5.62 20.78 5.64
C PRO A 217 -6.04 21.07 7.09
N GLU A 218 -6.56 20.09 7.83
CA GLU A 218 -7.07 20.27 9.20
C GLU A 218 -5.97 20.10 10.24
N SER A 219 -5.09 19.12 10.08
CA SER A 219 -3.95 18.89 10.97
C SER A 219 -2.69 19.65 10.57
N GLY A 220 -2.50 19.91 9.26
CA GLY A 220 -1.24 20.41 8.71
C GLY A 220 -0.17 19.33 8.57
N GLU A 221 -0.52 18.06 8.77
CA GLU A 221 0.37 16.93 8.58
C GLU A 221 0.71 16.77 7.09
N MET A 222 1.99 16.61 6.79
CA MET A 222 2.45 16.25 5.45
C MET A 222 2.08 14.79 5.16
N LEU A 223 1.25 14.58 4.15
CA LEU A 223 0.82 13.25 3.73
C LEU A 223 1.78 12.63 2.72
N VAL A 224 2.34 13.46 1.83
CA VAL A 224 3.28 13.03 0.81
C VAL A 224 4.14 14.21 0.35
N LYS A 225 5.41 13.94 0.06
CA LYS A 225 6.34 14.85 -0.63
C LYS A 225 6.18 14.67 -2.14
N VAL A 226 6.38 15.74 -2.89
CA VAL A 226 6.34 15.75 -4.36
C VAL A 226 7.73 16.14 -4.86
N GLN A 227 8.36 15.27 -5.63
CA GLN A 227 9.62 15.56 -6.33
C GLN A 227 9.46 15.12 -7.78
N ASP A 228 9.64 16.07 -8.70
CA ASP A 228 9.42 15.86 -10.14
C ASP A 228 8.05 15.22 -10.46
N GLY A 229 7.02 15.65 -9.73
CA GLY A 229 5.67 15.10 -9.84
C GLY A 229 5.49 13.72 -9.19
N ASP A 230 6.54 13.01 -8.78
CA ASP A 230 6.44 11.73 -8.10
C ASP A 230 6.17 11.88 -6.60
N PHE A 231 5.49 10.87 -6.05
CA PHE A 231 5.12 10.82 -4.64
C PHE A 231 6.15 10.10 -3.77
N TYR A 232 6.56 10.76 -2.69
CA TYR A 232 7.45 10.21 -1.67
C TYR A 232 6.79 10.35 -0.29
N PHE A 233 6.42 9.23 0.33
CA PHE A 233 5.67 9.26 1.58
C PHE A 233 6.60 9.42 2.81
N PRO A 234 6.34 10.39 3.71
CA PRO A 234 7.11 10.54 4.93
C PRO A 234 6.93 9.34 5.86
N ASN A 235 7.91 9.07 6.73
CA ASN A 235 7.86 8.02 7.74
C ASN A 235 6.64 8.20 8.67
N SER A 236 6.29 9.44 9.02
CA SER A 236 5.12 9.75 9.85
C SER A 236 3.79 9.33 9.22
N ALA A 237 3.67 9.40 7.90
CA ALA A 237 2.48 8.90 7.19
C ALA A 237 2.47 7.36 7.08
N THR A 238 3.63 6.73 7.24
CA THR A 238 3.83 5.29 7.10
C THR A 238 3.44 4.54 8.38
N PHE A 239 3.89 5.01 9.55
CA PHE A 239 3.72 4.35 10.84
C PHE A 239 2.62 4.99 11.69
N GLN A 240 1.92 4.23 12.54
CA GLN A 240 0.92 4.80 13.45
C GLN A 240 1.58 5.16 14.80
N PRO A 241 1.14 6.25 15.49
CA PRO A 241 1.65 6.55 16.82
C PRO A 241 1.42 5.38 17.80
N GLY A 242 2.49 4.90 18.44
CA GLY A 242 2.44 3.78 19.39
C GLY A 242 2.24 2.40 18.75
N GLU A 243 2.40 2.30 17.42
CA GLU A 243 2.39 1.02 16.72
C GLU A 243 3.62 0.18 17.09
N ASP A 244 3.40 -1.10 17.43
CA ASP A 244 4.47 -2.08 17.54
C ASP A 244 4.75 -2.78 16.20
N TYR A 245 5.85 -3.53 16.13
CA TYR A 245 6.26 -4.18 14.89
C TYR A 245 5.28 -5.26 14.43
N ASN A 246 4.62 -5.97 15.35
CA ASN A 246 3.63 -7.00 15.00
C ASN A 246 2.38 -6.37 14.39
N ALA A 247 1.91 -5.24 14.92
CA ALA A 247 0.80 -4.47 14.38
C ALA A 247 1.11 -3.96 12.96
N LEU A 248 2.35 -3.51 12.71
CA LEU A 248 2.82 -3.20 11.36
C LEU A 248 2.75 -4.44 10.45
N LEU A 249 3.27 -5.59 10.88
CA LEU A 249 3.26 -6.82 10.09
C LEU A 249 1.84 -7.31 9.78
N ASP A 250 0.92 -7.20 10.74
CA ASP A 250 -0.47 -7.63 10.61
C ASP A 250 -1.25 -6.80 9.58
N ARG A 251 -0.95 -5.50 9.50
CA ARG A 251 -1.63 -4.58 8.58
C ARG A 251 -0.89 -4.36 7.26
N ALA A 252 0.41 -4.61 7.18
CA ALA A 252 1.14 -4.46 5.93
C ALA A 252 0.76 -5.59 4.98
N ALA A 253 0.55 -5.27 3.70
CA ALA A 253 0.43 -6.31 2.70
C ALA A 253 1.82 -6.94 2.50
N THR A 254 1.95 -8.24 2.76
CA THR A 254 3.18 -8.97 2.43
C THR A 254 3.09 -9.38 0.96
N SER A 255 3.92 -8.74 0.12
CA SER A 255 3.97 -9.05 -1.32
C SER A 255 4.60 -10.41 -1.60
N GLU A 256 5.46 -10.88 -0.70
CA GLU A 256 6.19 -12.12 -0.80
C GLU A 256 6.17 -12.92 0.52
N PRO A 257 6.31 -14.26 0.46
CA PRO A 257 6.49 -15.06 1.68
C PRO A 257 7.73 -14.60 2.44
N LYS A 258 7.69 -14.70 3.77
CA LYS A 258 8.87 -14.49 4.63
C LYS A 258 10.05 -15.30 4.10
N THR A 259 11.18 -14.64 3.87
CA THR A 259 12.42 -15.31 3.45
C THR A 259 13.32 -15.46 4.67
N ARG A 260 13.81 -16.68 4.90
CA ARG A 260 14.74 -16.99 5.98
C ARG A 260 16.12 -17.19 5.39
N TYR A 261 17.07 -16.44 5.89
CA TYR A 261 18.48 -16.62 5.59
C TYR A 261 19.13 -17.29 6.81
N THR A 262 19.98 -18.26 6.55
CA THR A 262 20.66 -19.05 7.60
C THR A 262 22.18 -19.00 7.51
N ARG A 263 22.71 -18.33 6.47
CA ARG A 263 24.15 -18.18 6.23
C ARG A 263 24.43 -16.98 5.32
N PRO A 264 25.61 -16.35 5.42
CA PRO A 264 25.98 -15.21 4.59
C PRO A 264 25.90 -15.48 3.08
N SER A 265 26.29 -16.68 2.65
CA SER A 265 26.34 -17.06 1.22
C SER A 265 24.97 -17.11 0.52
N GLU A 266 23.87 -17.05 1.27
CA GLU A 266 22.51 -16.97 0.71
C GLU A 266 22.12 -15.54 0.34
N VAL A 267 22.84 -14.53 0.84
CA VAL A 267 22.56 -13.11 0.60
C VAL A 267 23.44 -12.61 -0.54
N SER A 268 22.94 -12.69 -1.77
CA SER A 268 23.69 -12.26 -2.95
C SER A 268 23.52 -10.78 -3.29
N ASP A 269 22.46 -10.14 -2.80
CA ASP A 269 22.18 -8.73 -3.02
C ASP A 269 23.00 -7.85 -2.05
N PRO A 270 23.92 -7.00 -2.54
CA PRO A 270 24.71 -6.11 -1.69
C PRO A 270 23.88 -5.12 -0.87
N GLN A 271 22.75 -4.64 -1.40
CA GLN A 271 21.89 -3.70 -0.68
C GLN A 271 21.20 -4.42 0.48
N LEU A 272 20.67 -5.62 0.26
CA LEU A 272 20.12 -6.45 1.32
C LEU A 272 21.18 -6.82 2.37
N ALA A 273 22.39 -7.14 1.94
CA ALA A 273 23.50 -7.43 2.86
C ALA A 273 23.78 -6.24 3.79
N GLN A 274 23.82 -5.02 3.23
CA GLN A 274 24.01 -3.79 4.00
C GLN A 274 22.85 -3.54 4.98
N MET A 275 21.59 -3.71 4.54
CA MET A 275 20.42 -3.58 5.41
C MET A 275 20.45 -4.59 6.58
N MET A 276 20.87 -5.84 6.34
CA MET A 276 21.01 -6.83 7.42
C MET A 276 22.07 -6.44 8.45
N ILE A 277 23.22 -5.92 8.01
CA ILE A 277 24.27 -5.42 8.90
C ILE A 277 23.73 -4.26 9.76
N GLU A 278 23.02 -3.31 9.14
CA GLU A 278 22.41 -2.18 9.86
C GLU A 278 21.31 -2.60 10.83
N ALA A 279 20.52 -3.62 10.50
CA ALA A 279 19.50 -4.18 11.39
C ALA A 279 20.13 -4.88 12.60
N ALA A 280 21.24 -5.61 12.40
CA ALA A 280 21.99 -6.23 13.48
C ALA A 280 22.52 -5.18 14.49
N CYS A 281 22.89 -4.00 14.00
CA CYS A 281 23.39 -2.92 14.87
C CYS A 281 22.34 -2.32 15.82
N VAL A 282 21.05 -2.62 15.64
CA VAL A 282 19.97 -2.10 16.52
C VAL A 282 19.99 -2.74 17.92
N SER A 283 20.40 -4.01 18.05
CA SER A 283 20.49 -4.71 19.35
C SER A 283 21.80 -4.43 20.11
N SER A 284 22.53 -3.36 19.74
CA SER A 284 23.88 -3.02 20.23
C SER A 284 25.02 -3.89 19.73
N TYR A 285 24.77 -4.79 18.78
CA TYR A 285 25.88 -5.44 18.07
C TYR A 285 26.66 -4.42 17.23
N GLN A 286 27.97 -4.59 17.14
CA GLN A 286 28.83 -3.80 16.26
C GLN A 286 29.23 -4.62 15.04
N SER A 287 28.24 -5.26 14.41
CA SER A 287 28.45 -6.07 13.22
C SER A 287 28.94 -5.20 12.06
N THR A 288 29.99 -5.65 11.38
CA THR A 288 30.60 -4.97 10.22
C THR A 288 30.48 -5.77 8.92
N ASN A 289 30.06 -7.03 9.02
CA ASN A 289 29.85 -7.93 7.88
C ASN A 289 28.79 -8.98 8.20
N LEU A 290 28.27 -9.66 7.17
CA LEU A 290 27.21 -10.67 7.34
C LEU A 290 27.62 -11.85 8.21
N GLN A 291 28.89 -12.29 8.18
CA GLN A 291 29.31 -13.42 9.00
C GLN A 291 29.12 -13.10 10.48
N GLU A 292 29.53 -11.90 10.91
CA GLU A 292 29.32 -11.42 12.28
C GLU A 292 27.82 -11.33 12.64
N VAL A 293 26.97 -10.89 11.70
CA VAL A 293 25.51 -10.88 11.92
C VAL A 293 25.01 -12.29 12.23
N PHE A 294 25.30 -13.27 11.38
CA PHE A 294 24.82 -14.65 11.54
C PHE A 294 25.42 -15.37 12.75
N ASP A 295 26.62 -14.99 13.19
CA ASP A 295 27.26 -15.52 14.39
C ASP A 295 26.64 -14.96 15.69
N GLN A 296 25.98 -13.80 15.62
CA GLN A 296 25.44 -13.08 16.79
C GLN A 296 23.95 -13.29 17.02
N VAL A 297 23.17 -13.54 15.96
CA VAL A 297 21.72 -13.75 16.07
C VAL A 297 21.37 -15.17 16.47
N ASP A 298 20.23 -15.35 17.15
CA ASP A 298 19.80 -16.67 17.58
C ASP A 298 19.51 -17.58 16.41
N GLN A 299 19.91 -18.85 16.56
CA GLN A 299 19.73 -19.90 15.55
C GLN A 299 20.41 -19.59 14.21
N SER A 300 21.26 -18.56 14.17
CA SER A 300 21.83 -18.01 12.94
C SER A 300 20.74 -17.74 11.89
N GLU A 301 19.54 -17.30 12.30
CA GLU A 301 18.43 -17.03 11.40
C GLU A 301 18.12 -15.53 11.33
N VAL A 302 18.12 -14.97 10.12
CA VAL A 302 17.61 -13.63 9.84
C VAL A 302 16.40 -13.74 8.94
N VAL A 303 15.29 -13.11 9.34
CA VAL A 303 14.04 -13.13 8.58
C VAL A 303 13.86 -11.80 7.86
N VAL A 304 13.60 -11.88 6.56
CA VAL A 304 13.34 -10.72 5.70
C VAL A 304 11.93 -10.80 5.16
N ARG A 305 11.20 -9.68 5.23
CA ARG A 305 9.84 -9.52 4.70
C ARG A 305 9.80 -8.30 3.81
N GLN A 306 9.27 -8.45 2.60
CA GLN A 306 8.83 -7.31 1.81
C GLN A 306 7.42 -6.91 2.25
N LEU A 307 7.26 -5.65 2.59
CA LEU A 307 6.03 -5.08 3.13
C LEU A 307 5.55 -3.97 2.18
N GLU A 308 4.25 -3.87 1.95
CA GLU A 308 3.62 -2.71 1.32
C GLU A 308 2.66 -2.08 2.35
N GLU A 309 2.95 -0.84 2.75
CA GLU A 309 2.10 -0.11 3.70
C GLU A 309 0.79 0.29 2.98
N PRO A 310 -0.39 -0.11 3.49
CA PRO A 310 -1.63 -0.04 2.72
C PRO A 310 -2.22 1.36 2.53
N ARG A 311 -1.78 2.36 3.31
CA ARG A 311 -2.26 3.75 3.22
C ARG A 311 -1.44 4.57 2.24
N THR A 312 -0.15 4.32 2.18
CA THR A 312 0.86 5.08 1.43
C THR A 312 1.36 4.31 0.22
N HIS A 313 1.06 3.01 0.11
CA HIS A 313 1.64 2.09 -0.88
C HIS A 313 3.18 2.06 -0.84
N ARG A 314 3.77 2.53 0.25
CA ARG A 314 5.21 2.54 0.41
C ARG A 314 5.71 1.10 0.54
N LYS A 315 6.68 0.75 -0.30
CA LYS A 315 7.38 -0.53 -0.21
C LYS A 315 8.47 -0.43 0.85
N LEU A 316 8.45 -1.37 1.78
CA LEU A 316 9.39 -1.47 2.88
C LEU A 316 10.00 -2.87 2.91
N VAL A 317 11.15 -2.97 3.58
CA VAL A 317 11.78 -4.24 3.93
C VAL A 317 11.86 -4.32 5.45
N GLY A 318 11.13 -5.25 6.05
CA GLY A 318 11.28 -5.60 7.46
C GLY A 318 12.35 -6.68 7.60
N ILE A 319 13.38 -6.40 8.41
CA ILE A 319 14.41 -7.37 8.76
C ILE A 319 14.35 -7.58 10.27
N ASP A 320 14.09 -8.80 10.71
CA ASP A 320 14.06 -9.18 12.12
C ASP A 320 14.80 -10.48 12.38
N TYR A 321 15.31 -10.60 13.61
CA TYR A 321 15.96 -11.77 14.14
C TYR A 321 15.66 -11.89 15.65
N GLY A 322 15.76 -13.12 16.15
CA GLY A 322 15.68 -13.38 17.58
C GLY A 322 17.02 -13.11 18.26
N ALA A 323 16.98 -12.56 19.47
CA ALA A 323 18.10 -12.62 20.41
C ALA A 323 17.54 -12.82 21.83
N GLY A 324 17.56 -14.07 22.29
CA GLY A 324 16.83 -14.53 23.48
C GLY A 324 15.32 -14.66 23.22
N ASP A 325 14.54 -14.11 24.15
CA ASP A 325 13.08 -14.00 24.07
C ASP A 325 12.59 -12.76 23.30
N ASN A 326 13.52 -11.91 22.87
CA ASN A 326 13.23 -10.62 22.26
C ASN A 326 13.37 -10.67 20.73
N THR A 327 12.60 -9.84 20.05
CA THR A 327 12.73 -9.60 18.60
C THR A 327 13.45 -8.27 18.36
N TYR A 328 14.54 -8.31 17.60
CA TYR A 328 15.28 -7.12 17.19
C TYR A 328 15.31 -7.02 15.66
N GLY A 329 15.56 -5.81 15.17
CA GLY A 329 15.64 -5.60 13.74
C GLY A 329 15.43 -4.15 13.33
N ALA A 330 15.04 -3.97 12.08
CA ALA A 330 14.76 -2.67 11.50
C ALA A 330 13.81 -2.77 10.32
N VAL A 331 13.15 -1.66 10.02
CA VAL A 331 12.37 -1.47 8.80
C VAL A 331 13.12 -0.49 7.90
N PHE A 332 13.24 -0.84 6.63
CA PHE A 332 13.91 -0.05 5.61
C PHE A 332 12.93 0.36 4.52
N ASP A 333 13.17 1.50 3.91
CA ASP A 333 12.55 1.85 2.64
C ASP A 333 13.12 0.97 1.52
N PHE A 334 12.24 0.29 0.76
CA PHE A 334 12.66 -0.73 -0.20
C PHE A 334 13.58 -0.20 -1.31
N TYR A 335 13.33 1.01 -1.80
CA TYR A 335 14.07 1.55 -2.94
C TYR A 335 15.38 2.19 -2.51
N SER A 336 15.35 3.01 -1.47
CA SER A 336 16.54 3.72 -1.00
C SER A 336 17.45 2.85 -0.12
N GLY A 337 16.92 1.79 0.49
CA GLY A 337 17.61 1.03 1.53
C GLY A 337 17.85 1.82 2.81
N LYS A 338 17.26 3.02 2.95
CA LYS A 338 17.38 3.85 4.16
C LYS A 338 16.56 3.22 5.28
N ARG A 339 17.15 3.12 6.47
CA ARG A 339 16.44 2.71 7.69
C ARG A 339 15.40 3.76 8.07
N VAL A 340 14.16 3.32 8.31
CA VAL A 340 13.02 4.19 8.63
C VAL A 340 12.41 3.91 10.00
N ALA A 341 12.65 2.73 10.57
CA ALA A 341 12.31 2.40 11.93
C ALA A 341 13.25 1.33 12.50
N GLU A 342 13.39 1.33 13.82
CA GLU A 342 14.12 0.33 14.59
C GLU A 342 13.15 -0.58 15.33
N VAL A 343 13.48 -1.87 15.43
CA VAL A 343 12.70 -2.85 16.18
C VAL A 343 13.54 -3.30 17.38
N GLN A 344 13.03 -3.06 18.59
CA GLN A 344 13.67 -3.47 19.83
C GLN A 344 12.62 -4.11 20.74
N ASP A 345 12.80 -5.39 21.04
CA ASP A 345 11.82 -6.17 21.81
C ASP A 345 10.39 -6.11 21.22
N GLY A 346 10.31 -6.10 19.89
CA GLY A 346 9.05 -5.94 19.15
C GLY A 346 8.47 -4.51 19.12
N ASP A 347 8.98 -3.59 19.95
CA ASP A 347 8.61 -2.18 19.89
C ASP A 347 9.20 -1.53 18.63
N LEU A 348 8.41 -0.66 17.99
CA LEU A 348 8.82 0.04 16.77
C LEU A 348 9.14 1.51 17.08
N SER A 349 10.39 1.90 16.86
CA SER A 349 10.85 3.28 17.01
C SER A 349 11.05 3.93 15.64
N VAL A 350 10.15 4.84 15.27
CA VAL A 350 10.19 5.52 13.97
C VAL A 350 11.31 6.56 13.93
N LEU A 351 12.15 6.47 12.90
CA LEU A 351 13.24 7.43 12.69
C LEU A 351 12.72 8.68 11.97
N PRO A 352 13.27 9.87 12.29
CA PRO A 352 12.97 11.08 11.55
C PRO A 352 13.39 10.95 10.07
N ASP A 353 12.64 11.64 9.21
CA ASP A 353 12.81 11.63 7.76
C ASP A 353 14.16 12.15 7.26
#